data_AF-A0A7I9WVA1-F1
#
_entry.id   AF-A0A7I9WVA1-F1
#
_cell.length_a   1.000
_cell.length_b   1.000
_cell.length_c   1.000
_cell.angle_alpha   90.00
_cell.angle_beta   90.00
_cell.angle_gamma   90.00
#
_symmetry.space_group_name_H-M   'P 1'
#
loop_
_entity.id
_entity.type
_entity.pdbx_description
1 polymer ?
#
loop_
_entity_poly.entity_id
_entity_poly.type
_entity_poly.pdbx_seq_one_letter_code
_entity_poly.pdbx_strand_id
1 'polypeptide(L)'
;MAAAVTAAGGHVAIVGHPDAGLLAAVEMGADLTRIAVIPDPGTDPVEVAAVLMDGMDLVVLGLGGRSVTPTRARAVTARAQHRGCTLLATGGDWPGASLRLEARVRGYDMTVGAVPGHGRIGRVQVALRGTGRGARSRSLAG
;
A
#
# COMPACT_ATOMS: atom_id res chain seq x y z
N MET A 1 3.97 -0.69 5.39
CA MET A 1 3.90 0.78 5.25
C MET A 1 2.83 1.38 6.17
N ALA A 2 1.55 1.01 6.05
CA ALA A 2 0.49 1.53 6.93
C ALA A 2 0.77 1.36 8.44
N ALA A 3 1.23 0.17 8.86
CA ALA A 3 1.60 -0.08 10.25
C ALA A 3 2.72 0.85 10.74
N ALA A 4 3.79 1.02 9.95
CA ALA A 4 4.90 1.90 10.31
C ALA A 4 4.48 3.38 10.42
N VAL A 5 3.62 3.87 9.52
CA VAL A 5 3.12 5.26 9.55
C VAL A 5 2.23 5.50 10.78
N THR A 6 1.27 4.61 11.01
CA THR A 6 0.34 4.76 12.15
C THR A 6 1.02 4.57 13.50
N ALA A 7 1.97 3.63 13.62
CA ALA A 7 2.80 3.47 14.81
C ALA A 7 3.67 4.71 15.11
N ALA A 8 4.07 5.46 14.08
CA ALA A 8 4.77 6.73 14.23
C ALA A 8 3.83 7.92 14.51
N GLY A 9 2.52 7.69 14.66
CA GLY A 9 1.53 8.73 14.91
C GLY A 9 0.98 9.42 13.66
N GLY A 10 1.21 8.89 12.46
CA GLY A 10 0.60 9.38 11.22
C GLY A 10 -0.76 8.75 10.92
N HIS A 11 -1.49 9.32 9.96
CA HIS A 11 -2.79 8.86 9.48
C HIS A 11 -2.68 8.25 8.09
N VAL A 12 -3.44 7.18 7.86
CA VAL A 12 -3.42 6.41 6.61
C VAL A 12 -4.83 6.28 6.07
N ALA A 13 -5.01 6.53 4.78
CA ALA A 13 -6.21 6.13 4.06
C ALA A 13 -5.93 4.96 3.12
N ILE A 14 -6.78 3.95 3.13
CA ILE A 14 -6.75 2.80 2.23
C ILE A 14 -7.97 2.88 1.33
N VAL A 15 -7.75 3.06 0.03
CA VAL A 15 -8.78 3.32 -0.98
C VAL A 15 -8.78 2.18 -2.00
N GLY A 16 -9.95 1.62 -2.29
CA GLY A 16 -10.12 0.61 -3.34
C GLY A 16 -9.43 -0.74 -3.04
N HIS A 17 -9.28 -1.09 -1.76
CA HIS A 17 -8.78 -2.40 -1.32
C HIS A 17 -9.82 -3.07 -0.39
N PRO A 18 -10.88 -3.68 -0.95
CA PRO A 18 -11.91 -4.35 -0.14
C PRO A 18 -11.35 -5.49 0.72
N ASP A 19 -10.32 -6.17 0.22
CA ASP A 19 -9.68 -7.31 0.90
C ASP A 19 -8.47 -6.90 1.76
N ALA A 20 -8.39 -5.62 2.17
CA ALA A 20 -7.31 -5.15 3.01
C ALA A 20 -7.33 -5.86 4.38
N GLY A 21 -6.28 -6.62 4.67
CA GLY A 21 -6.13 -7.35 5.94
C GLY A 21 -5.82 -6.41 7.12
N LEU A 22 -6.85 -5.82 7.73
CA LEU A 22 -6.68 -4.93 8.89
C LEU A 22 -6.13 -5.66 10.11
N LEU A 23 -6.52 -6.93 10.32
CA LEU A 23 -5.95 -7.77 11.37
C LEU A 23 -4.42 -7.92 11.19
N ALA A 24 -3.99 -8.24 9.96
CA ALA A 24 -2.57 -8.34 9.65
C ALA A 24 -1.84 -7.00 9.85
N ALA A 25 -2.51 -5.87 9.58
CA ALA A 25 -1.95 -4.55 9.88
C ALA A 25 -1.73 -4.35 11.38
N VAL A 26 -2.69 -4.73 12.22
CA VAL A 26 -2.58 -4.67 13.69
C VAL A 26 -1.48 -5.57 14.21
N GLU A 27 -1.38 -6.80 13.70
CA GLU A 27 -0.30 -7.74 14.05
C GLU A 27 1.09 -7.18 13.68
N MET A 28 1.17 -6.33 12.66
CA MET A 28 2.38 -5.58 12.29
C MET A 28 2.59 -4.28 13.10
N GLY A 29 1.71 -3.97 14.06
CA GLY A 29 1.80 -2.79 14.94
C GLY A 29 1.03 -1.56 14.46
N ALA A 30 0.07 -1.70 13.55
CA ALA A 30 -0.77 -0.58 13.13
C ALA A 30 -1.71 -0.10 14.24
N ASP A 31 -1.92 1.21 14.32
CA ASP A 31 -2.99 1.84 15.12
C ASP A 31 -4.23 2.04 14.23
N LEU A 32 -5.27 1.25 14.48
CA LEU A 32 -6.51 1.30 13.69
C LEU A 32 -7.28 2.62 13.84
N THR A 33 -7.10 3.36 14.95
CA THR A 33 -7.76 4.66 15.13
C THR A 33 -7.25 5.72 14.15
N ARG A 34 -6.15 5.41 13.46
CA ARG A 34 -5.48 6.26 12.47
C ARG A 34 -5.60 5.73 11.05
N ILE A 35 -6.42 4.70 10.82
CA ILE A 35 -6.66 4.13 9.49
C ILE A 35 -8.10 4.40 9.05
N ALA A 36 -8.25 5.13 7.95
CA ALA A 36 -9.50 5.23 7.21
C ALA A 36 -9.52 4.19 6.08
N VAL A 37 -10.62 3.46 5.93
CA VAL A 37 -10.81 2.48 4.86
C VAL A 37 -11.99 2.88 3.99
N ILE A 38 -11.72 2.98 2.69
CA ILE A 38 -12.68 3.31 1.64
C ILE A 38 -12.66 2.15 0.64
N PRO A 39 -13.39 1.07 0.93
CA PRO A 39 -13.32 -0.17 0.14
C PRO A 39 -13.89 0.03 -1.26
N ASP A 40 -14.97 0.81 -1.39
CA ASP A 40 -15.60 1.19 -2.65
C ASP A 40 -15.56 2.73 -2.81
N PRO A 41 -14.54 3.27 -3.49
CA PRO A 41 -14.43 4.70 -3.74
C PRO A 41 -15.32 5.21 -4.89
N GLY A 42 -16.15 4.35 -5.48
CA GLY A 42 -17.03 4.72 -6.59
C GLY A 42 -16.29 4.94 -7.92
N THR A 43 -16.79 5.89 -8.71
CA THR A 43 -16.41 6.08 -10.11
C THR A 43 -15.03 6.70 -10.30
N ASP A 44 -14.57 7.52 -9.37
CA ASP A 44 -13.28 8.20 -9.44
C ASP A 44 -12.42 8.03 -8.17
N PRO A 45 -11.72 6.89 -8.03
CA PRO A 45 -10.86 6.61 -6.89
C PRO A 45 -9.63 7.53 -6.80
N VAL A 46 -9.18 8.09 -7.93
CA VAL A 46 -8.03 8.99 -7.97
C VAL A 46 -8.41 10.36 -7.38
N GLU A 47 -9.65 10.81 -7.61
CA GLU A 47 -10.19 12.02 -7.00
C GLU A 47 -10.37 11.84 -5.49
N VAL A 48 -10.96 10.71 -5.07
CA VAL A 48 -11.10 10.35 -3.64
C VAL A 48 -9.74 10.37 -2.95
N ALA A 49 -8.73 9.74 -3.55
CA ALA A 49 -7.36 9.78 -3.03
C ALA A 49 -6.81 11.21 -2.94
N ALA A 50 -7.02 12.03 -3.97
CA ALA A 50 -6.55 13.41 -3.98
C ALA A 50 -7.19 14.27 -2.87
N VAL A 51 -8.48 14.07 -2.57
CA VAL A 51 -9.16 14.74 -1.45
C VAL A 51 -8.57 14.31 -0.11
N LEU A 52 -8.33 13.02 0.08
CA LEU A 52 -7.78 12.47 1.33
C LEU A 52 -6.36 12.95 1.63
N MET A 53 -5.57 13.31 0.60
CA MET A 53 -4.21 13.85 0.78
C MET A 53 -4.14 15.13 1.60
N ASP A 54 -5.26 15.86 1.76
CA ASP A 54 -5.26 17.08 2.56
C ASP A 54 -5.19 16.82 4.08
N GLY A 55 -5.44 15.58 4.53
CA GLY A 55 -5.44 15.22 5.95
C GLY A 55 -4.77 13.89 6.30
N MET A 56 -4.10 13.25 5.33
CA MET A 56 -3.45 11.95 5.52
C MET A 56 -1.96 12.05 5.24
N ASP A 57 -1.15 11.31 6.00
CA ASP A 57 0.29 11.19 5.77
C ASP A 57 0.60 10.15 4.67
N LEU A 58 -0.27 9.15 4.53
CA LEU A 58 -0.19 8.12 3.49
C LEU A 58 -1.57 7.81 2.92
N VAL A 59 -1.68 7.83 1.59
CA VAL A 59 -2.84 7.30 0.87
C VAL A 59 -2.41 6.09 0.06
N VAL A 60 -3.02 4.94 0.35
CA VAL A 60 -2.86 3.70 -0.41
C VAL A 60 -4.04 3.58 -1.38
N LEU A 61 -3.77 3.68 -2.67
CA LEU A 61 -4.78 3.74 -3.73
C LEU A 61 -4.75 2.48 -4.61
N GLY A 62 -5.82 1.72 -4.59
CA GLY A 62 -6.06 0.60 -5.50
C GLY A 62 -6.58 1.09 -6.84
N LEU A 63 -5.78 0.94 -7.89
CA LEU A 63 -6.18 1.34 -9.25
C LEU A 63 -7.03 0.28 -9.95
N GLY A 64 -7.07 -0.97 -9.49
CA GLY A 64 -7.96 -2.00 -10.06
C GLY A 64 -7.75 -2.24 -11.57
N GLY A 65 -6.50 -2.23 -12.02
CA GLY A 65 -6.08 -2.39 -13.42
C GLY A 65 -6.06 -1.08 -14.23
N ARG A 66 -6.55 0.04 -13.68
CA ARG A 66 -6.60 1.32 -14.39
C ARG A 66 -5.21 1.91 -14.60
N SER A 67 -5.05 2.61 -15.73
CA SER A 67 -3.90 3.48 -15.99
C SER A 67 -4.31 4.94 -15.83
N VAL A 68 -3.50 5.72 -15.10
CA VAL A 68 -3.75 7.14 -14.87
C VAL A 68 -3.04 7.95 -15.95
N THR A 69 -3.71 8.96 -16.52
CA THR A 69 -3.07 9.81 -17.54
C THR A 69 -1.88 10.58 -16.94
N PRO A 70 -0.80 10.86 -17.70
CA PRO A 70 0.37 11.56 -17.17
C PRO A 70 0.06 12.93 -16.56
N THR A 71 -0.87 13.68 -17.17
CA THR A 71 -1.31 14.99 -16.67
C THR A 71 -1.97 14.85 -15.30
N ARG A 72 -2.89 13.88 -15.16
CA ARG A 72 -3.60 13.63 -13.90
C ARG A 72 -2.65 13.12 -12.81
N ALA A 73 -1.77 12.18 -13.17
CA ALA A 73 -0.76 11.65 -12.25
C ALA A 73 0.17 12.76 -11.73
N ARG A 74 0.62 13.68 -12.59
CA ARG A 74 1.42 14.85 -12.19
C ARG A 74 0.66 15.76 -11.22
N ALA A 75 -0.57 16.13 -11.53
CA ALA A 75 -1.37 17.02 -10.68
C ALA A 75 -1.56 16.43 -9.27
N VAL A 76 -1.92 15.15 -9.19
CA VAL A 76 -2.10 14.46 -7.90
C VAL A 76 -0.78 14.28 -7.16
N THR A 77 0.32 13.95 -7.86
CA THR A 77 1.66 13.84 -7.26
C THR A 77 2.13 15.19 -6.69
N ALA A 78 1.88 16.29 -7.41
CA ALA A 78 2.19 17.64 -6.94
C ALA A 78 1.36 18.01 -5.70
N ARG A 79 0.07 17.65 -5.66
CA ARG A 79 -0.78 17.83 -4.47
C ARG A 79 -0.24 17.05 -3.27
N ALA A 80 0.12 15.79 -3.47
CA ALA A 80 0.70 14.95 -2.43
C ALA A 80 1.96 15.60 -1.82
N GLN A 81 2.86 16.09 -2.69
CA GLN A 81 4.07 16.82 -2.26
C GLN A 81 3.75 18.10 -1.49
N HIS A 82 2.83 18.92 -2.00
CA HIS A 82 2.42 20.16 -1.35
C HIS A 82 1.79 19.94 0.03
N ARG A 83 1.08 18.82 0.22
CA ARG A 83 0.44 18.45 1.50
C ARG A 83 1.34 17.62 2.42
N GLY A 84 2.52 17.20 1.97
CA GLY A 84 3.37 16.28 2.72
C GLY A 84 2.83 14.85 2.79
N CYS A 85 1.87 14.49 1.93
CA CYS A 85 1.29 13.15 1.85
C CYS A 85 2.11 12.25 0.92
N THR A 86 2.30 11.00 1.30
CA THR A 86 2.80 9.96 0.39
C THR A 86 1.65 9.28 -0.33
N LEU A 87 1.70 9.16 -1.66
CA LEU A 87 0.77 8.34 -2.44
C LEU A 87 1.43 7.00 -2.78
N LEU A 88 0.78 5.90 -2.40
CA LEU A 88 1.11 4.54 -2.81
C LEU A 88 0.01 4.02 -3.74
N ALA A 89 0.26 4.00 -5.04
CA ALA A 89 -0.64 3.38 -6.01
C ALA A 89 -0.32 1.89 -6.18
N THR A 90 -1.35 1.04 -6.20
CA THR A 90 -1.23 -0.41 -6.39
C THR A 90 -2.16 -0.89 -7.50
N GLY A 91 -1.85 -2.07 -8.06
CA GLY A 91 -2.71 -2.75 -9.03
C GLY A 91 -2.99 -1.93 -10.30
N GLY A 92 -2.02 -1.15 -10.78
CA GLY A 92 -2.14 -0.33 -11.99
C GLY A 92 -0.86 0.43 -12.29
N ASP A 93 -0.90 1.37 -13.24
CA ASP A 93 0.24 2.20 -13.59
C ASP A 93 0.07 3.65 -13.14
N TRP A 94 1.13 4.18 -12.53
CA TRP A 94 1.26 5.58 -12.15
C TRP A 94 2.45 6.21 -12.89
N PRO A 95 2.20 6.96 -13.98
CA PRO A 95 3.27 7.63 -14.70
C PRO A 95 4.05 8.59 -13.81
N GLY A 96 5.38 8.53 -13.88
CA GLY A 96 6.26 9.40 -13.10
C GLY A 96 6.43 9.00 -11.62
N ALA A 97 6.00 7.81 -11.21
CA ALA A 97 6.28 7.28 -9.88
C ALA A 97 7.78 7.37 -9.53
N SER A 98 8.10 7.92 -8.35
CA SER A 98 9.48 8.09 -7.88
C SER A 98 10.16 6.76 -7.51
N LEU A 99 9.34 5.79 -7.10
CA LEU A 99 9.72 4.42 -6.75
C LEU A 99 8.63 3.47 -7.25
N ARG A 100 9.03 2.41 -7.95
CA ARG A 100 8.18 1.28 -8.29
C ARG A 100 8.62 0.08 -7.45
N LEU A 101 7.65 -0.57 -6.82
CA LEU A 101 7.86 -1.75 -6.01
C LEU A 101 7.14 -2.94 -6.65
N GLU A 102 7.87 -4.03 -6.84
CA GLU A 102 7.32 -5.32 -7.23
C GLU A 102 7.46 -6.26 -6.04
N ALA A 103 6.35 -6.91 -5.67
CA ALA A 103 6.31 -7.88 -4.60
C ALA A 103 5.91 -9.25 -5.17
N ARG A 104 6.66 -10.29 -4.81
CA ARG A 104 6.36 -11.66 -5.20
C ARG A 104 6.46 -12.58 -3.99
N VAL A 105 5.41 -13.37 -3.75
CA VAL A 105 5.46 -14.43 -2.74
C VAL A 105 6.47 -15.49 -3.17
N ARG A 106 7.40 -15.81 -2.27
CA ARG A 106 8.45 -16.81 -2.47
C ARG A 106 8.18 -18.12 -1.76
N GLY A 107 7.47 -18.08 -0.64
CA GLY A 107 7.20 -19.24 0.18
C GLY A 107 6.28 -18.92 1.34
N TYR A 108 5.94 -19.97 2.09
CA TYR A 108 5.07 -19.93 3.25
C TYR A 108 5.69 -20.80 4.34
N ASP A 109 5.75 -20.29 5.56
CA ASP A 109 6.03 -21.13 6.73
C ASP A 109 4.70 -21.50 7.36
N MET A 110 4.51 -22.79 7.59
CA MET A 110 3.29 -23.33 8.18
C MET A 110 3.44 -23.44 9.70
N THR A 111 2.32 -23.31 10.43
CA THR A 111 2.30 -23.68 11.84
C THR A 111 2.57 -25.17 12.02
N VAL A 112 3.04 -25.57 13.20
CA VAL A 112 3.36 -26.98 13.53
C VAL A 112 2.17 -27.90 13.20
N GLY A 113 2.45 -29.06 12.60
CA GLY A 113 1.44 -30.07 12.25
C GLY A 113 0.80 -29.92 10.87
N ALA A 114 1.34 -29.07 9.99
CA ALA A 114 0.86 -28.96 8.62
C ALA A 114 1.21 -30.19 7.76
N VAL A 115 0.26 -30.57 6.90
CA VAL A 115 0.38 -31.62 5.89
C VAL A 115 0.25 -30.97 4.51
N PRO A 116 0.76 -31.58 3.43
CA PRO A 116 0.57 -31.03 2.09
C PRO A 116 -0.91 -30.74 1.80
N GLY A 117 -1.22 -29.50 1.40
CA GLY A 117 -2.57 -29.02 1.14
C GLY A 117 -3.41 -28.66 2.37
N HIS A 118 -2.93 -28.88 3.60
CA HIS A 118 -3.69 -28.63 4.83
C HIS A 118 -2.82 -28.01 5.94
N GLY A 119 -3.28 -26.92 6.53
CA GLY A 119 -2.61 -26.29 7.67
C GLY A 119 -2.89 -24.79 7.73
N ARG A 120 -2.31 -24.13 8.74
CA ARG A 120 -2.38 -22.67 8.88
C ARG A 120 -1.05 -22.06 8.48
N ILE A 121 -1.09 -21.05 7.62
CA ILE A 121 0.08 -20.25 7.29
C ILE A 121 0.44 -19.41 8.51
N GLY A 122 1.66 -19.59 9.02
CA GLY A 122 2.22 -18.80 10.11
C GLY A 122 3.01 -17.59 9.62
N ARG A 123 3.65 -17.70 8.44
CA ARG A 123 4.41 -16.61 7.82
C ARG A 123 4.33 -16.68 6.30
N VAL A 124 4.26 -15.51 5.65
CA VAL A 124 4.40 -15.37 4.20
C VAL A 124 5.76 -14.74 3.90
N GLN A 125 6.58 -15.41 3.10
CA GLN A 125 7.87 -14.88 2.66
C GLN A 125 7.68 -14.14 1.34
N VAL A 126 8.04 -12.86 1.31
CA VAL A 126 7.85 -11.99 0.14
C VAL A 126 9.19 -11.45 -0.33
N ALA A 127 9.50 -11.64 -1.61
CA ALA A 127 10.60 -10.95 -2.27
C ALA A 127 10.11 -9.60 -2.80
N LEU A 128 10.85 -8.54 -2.48
CA LEU A 128 10.60 -7.18 -2.95
C LEU A 128 11.70 -6.75 -3.92
N ARG A 129 11.31 -6.14 -5.03
CA ARG A 129 12.20 -5.44 -5.95
C ARG A 129 11.78 -3.99 -6.06
N GLY A 130 12.71 -3.07 -5.83
CA GLY A 130 12.50 -1.64 -5.99
C GLY A 130 13.25 -1.11 -7.21
N THR A 131 12.61 -0.28 -8.02
CA THR A 131 13.26 0.48 -9.10
C THR A 131 12.85 1.94 -9.02
N GLY A 132 13.80 2.87 -9.16
CA GLY A 132 13.52 4.30 -9.06
C GLY A 132 14.69 5.10 -8.47
N ARG A 133 14.54 6.43 -8.44
CA ARG A 133 15.61 7.35 -8.01
C ARG A 133 15.97 7.23 -6.52
N GLY A 134 15.15 6.56 -5.72
CA GLY A 134 15.40 6.25 -4.30
C GLY A 134 15.63 4.76 -3.99
N ALA A 135 15.68 3.88 -4.99
CA ALA A 135 15.80 2.44 -4.78
C ALA A 135 17.26 2.05 -4.47
N ARG A 136 17.67 2.12 -3.19
CA ARG A 136 18.74 1.23 -2.71
C ARG A 136 18.13 -0.15 -2.53
N SER A 137 18.61 -1.14 -3.28
CA SER A 137 18.16 -2.53 -3.13
C SER A 137 18.48 -3.00 -1.71
N ARG A 138 17.45 -3.13 -0.87
CA ARG A 138 17.53 -3.89 0.38
C ARG A 138 16.72 -5.16 0.19
N SER A 139 17.44 -6.27 0.08
CA SER A 139 16.87 -7.59 0.36
C SER A 139 16.59 -7.63 1.85
N LEU A 140 15.31 -7.61 2.21
CA LEU A 140 14.88 -7.99 3.55
C LEU A 140 14.35 -9.41 3.41
N ALA A 141 15.13 -10.37 3.91
CA ALA A 141 14.61 -11.69 4.24
C ALA A 141 13.74 -11.50 5.49
N GLY A 142 12.42 -11.56 5.31
CA GLY A 142 11.42 -11.55 6.37
C GLY A 142 10.79 -12.92 6.50
#